data_AF-A0A7X7XZ28-F1
#
_entry.id   AF-A0A7X7XZ28-F1
#
_cell.length_a   1.000
_cell.length_b   1.000
_cell.length_c   1.000
_cell.angle_alpha   90.00
_cell.angle_beta   90.00
_cell.angle_gamma   90.00
#
_symmetry.space_group_name_H-M   'P 1'
#
loop_
_entity.id
_entity.type
_entity.pdbx_description
1 polymer ?
#
loop_
_entity_poly.entity_id
_entity_poly.type
_entity_poly.pdbx_seq_one_letter_code
_entity_poly.pdbx_strand_id
1 'polypeptide(L)' 'MAGFLCKCGETLSNTQSPNDIELKVYTDREWDKIINQEMIDPINIPFPQYDVWRCPKCERLYFFEDGNDKAIKIYKIDE' A
#
# COMPACT_ATOMS: atom_id res chain seq x y z
N MET A 1 5.67 8.46 4.69
CA MET A 1 7.05 8.68 4.19
C MET A 1 7.02 9.76 3.13
N ALA A 2 7.94 10.73 3.12
CA ALA A 2 7.87 11.85 2.16
C ALA A 2 8.35 11.52 0.74
N GLY A 3 9.07 10.41 0.54
CA GLY A 3 9.50 9.95 -0.78
C GLY A 3 10.32 8.67 -0.73
N PHE A 4 10.21 7.84 -1.77
CA PHE A 4 10.92 6.57 -1.92
C PHE A 4 11.39 6.38 -3.36
N LEU A 5 12.67 6.03 -3.57
CA LEU A 5 13.21 5.83 -4.91
C LEU A 5 13.01 4.37 -5.36
N CYS A 6 12.19 4.18 -6.39
CA CYS A 6 11.99 2.88 -7.01
C CYS A 6 13.28 2.40 -7.72
N LYS A 7 13.46 1.07 -7.81
CA LYS A 7 14.57 0.45 -8.55
C LYS A 7 14.63 0.82 -10.04
N CYS A 8 13.54 1.28 -10.65
CA CYS A 8 13.55 1.77 -12.04
C CYS A 8 13.98 3.24 -12.17
N GLY A 9 14.29 3.92 -11.06
CA GLY A 9 14.65 5.34 -11.01
C GLY A 9 13.48 6.30 -10.80
N GLU A 10 12.24 5.81 -10.68
CA GLU A 10 11.08 6.66 -10.42
C GLU A 10 10.97 7.01 -8.93
N THR A 11 10.75 8.29 -8.62
CA THR A 11 10.48 8.73 -7.25
C THR A 11 9.00 8.54 -6.93
N LEU A 12 8.72 7.72 -5.92
CA LEU A 12 7.40 7.51 -5.37
C LEU A 12 7.18 8.49 -4.21
N SER A 13 6.00 9.10 -4.13
CA SER A 13 5.62 10.00 -3.04
C SER A 13 4.14 9.86 -2.75
N ASN A 14 3.77 9.89 -1.47
CA ASN A 14 2.38 9.93 -1.04
C ASN A 14 1.87 11.35 -0.70
N THR A 15 2.62 12.38 -1.06
CA THR A 15 2.29 13.78 -0.75
C THR A 15 1.17 14.36 -1.61
N GLN A 16 0.86 13.77 -2.77
CA GLN A 16 -0.20 14.22 -3.67
C GLN A 16 -1.52 13.50 -3.37
N SER A 17 -2.64 14.22 -3.47
CA SER A 17 -3.99 13.65 -3.36
C SER A 17 -4.80 14.09 -4.59
N PRO A 18 -5.39 13.17 -5.37
CA PRO A 18 -5.45 11.72 -5.17
C PRO A 18 -4.09 11.03 -5.34
N ASN A 19 -3.90 9.91 -4.63
CA ASN A 19 -2.65 9.17 -4.57
C ASN A 19 -2.80 7.80 -5.21
N ASP A 20 -2.25 7.62 -6.40
CA ASP A 20 -2.25 6.33 -7.12
C ASP A 20 -1.02 5.47 -6.81
N ILE A 21 -0.11 5.97 -5.95
CA ILE A 21 1.09 5.26 -5.51
C ILE A 21 0.77 4.42 -4.29
N GLU A 22 0.09 4.98 -3.29
CA GLU A 22 -0.23 4.30 -2.03
C GLU A 22 -1.54 3.51 -2.15
N LEU A 23 -1.45 2.19 -2.00
CA LEU A 23 -2.57 1.26 -2.10
C LEU A 23 -3.01 0.78 -0.72
N LYS A 24 -4.32 0.82 -0.46
CA LYS A 24 -4.92 0.15 0.68
C LYS A 24 -5.23 -1.31 0.31
N VAL A 25 -4.38 -2.24 0.76
CA VAL A 25 -4.48 -3.67 0.44
C VAL A 25 -4.83 -4.45 1.70
N TYR A 26 -5.92 -5.22 1.64
CA TYR A 26 -6.33 -6.14 2.69
C TYR A 26 -6.25 -7.57 2.15
N THR A 27 -5.76 -8.48 2.97
CA THR A 27 -5.95 -9.91 2.72
C THR A 27 -7.43 -10.26 2.83
N ASP A 28 -7.83 -11.35 2.17
CA ASP A 28 -9.19 -11.90 2.23
C ASP A 28 -9.70 -12.04 3.68
N ARG A 29 -8.82 -12.51 4.59
CA ARG A 29 -9.14 -12.65 6.02
C ARG A 29 -9.31 -11.33 6.77
N GLU A 30 -8.55 -10.29 6.39
CA GLU A 30 -8.72 -8.96 6.96
C GLU A 30 -10.02 -8.34 6.46
N TRP A 31 -10.29 -8.49 5.17
CA TRP A 31 -11.51 -8.01 4.54
C TRP A 31 -12.75 -8.66 5.14
N ASP A 32 -12.76 -9.99 5.31
CA ASP A 32 -13.84 -10.74 5.96
C ASP A 32 -14.16 -10.19 7.37
N LYS A 33 -13.14 -9.84 8.15
CA LYS A 33 -13.34 -9.24 9.49
C LYS A 33 -13.97 -7.86 9.42
N ILE A 34 -13.63 -7.08 8.40
CA ILE A 34 -14.17 -5.72 8.18
C ILE A 34 -15.64 -5.80 7.76
N ILE A 35 -15.99 -6.73 6.88
CA ILE A 35 -17.34 -6.84 6.31
C ILE A 35 -18.31 -7.66 7.17
N ASN A 36 -17.82 -8.43 8.16
CA ASN A 36 -18.66 -9.20 9.09
C ASN A 36 -19.30 -8.34 10.19
N GLN A 37 -19.68 -7.11 9.83
CA GLN A 37 -20.38 -6.13 10.67
C GLN A 37 -21.73 -5.82 10.02
N GLU A 38 -22.75 -5.47 10.82
CA GLU A 38 -24.10 -5.18 10.30
C GLU A 38 -24.13 -3.99 9.33
N MET A 39 -23.19 -3.05 9.47
CA MET A 39 -23.00 -1.92 8.58
C MET A 39 -21.51 -1.59 8.48
N ILE A 40 -21.02 -1.41 7.25
CA ILE A 40 -19.64 -0.97 7.01
C ILE A 40 -19.61 0.55 7.06
N ASP A 41 -18.98 1.11 8.08
CA ASP A 41 -18.68 2.55 8.15
C ASP A 41 -17.26 2.80 7.62
N PRO A 42 -17.08 3.56 6.52
CA PRO A 42 -15.77 3.87 5.96
C PRO A 42 -14.76 4.48 6.94
N ILE A 43 -15.23 5.20 7.98
CA ILE A 43 -14.37 5.80 9.01
C ILE A 43 -13.80 4.74 9.95
N ASN A 44 -14.52 3.64 10.16
CA ASN A 44 -14.15 2.56 11.07
C ASN A 44 -13.33 1.45 10.39
N ILE A 45 -13.07 1.56 9.08
CA ILE A 45 -12.22 0.60 8.38
C ILE A 45 -10.79 0.73 8.96
N PRO A 46 -10.26 -0.31 9.62
CA PRO A 46 -8.93 -0.27 10.19
C PRO A 46 -7.89 -0.08 9.09
N PHE A 47 -6.76 0.55 9.42
CA PHE A 47 -5.64 0.61 8.49
C PHE A 47 -5.12 -0.80 8.19
N PRO A 48 -4.73 -1.07 6.93
CA PRO A 48 -4.17 -2.36 6.56
C PRO A 48 -2.85 -2.61 7.31
N GLN A 49 -2.46 -3.88 7.46
CA GLN A 49 -1.21 -4.25 8.14
C GLN A 49 0.04 -3.65 7.46
N TYR A 50 -0.01 -3.49 6.13
CA TYR A 50 1.09 -2.98 5.33
C TYR A 50 0.67 -1.74 4.56
N ASP A 51 1.57 -0.75 4.51
CA ASP A 51 1.50 0.32 3.52
C ASP A 51 2.14 -0.18 2.22
N VAL A 52 1.37 -0.21 1.13
CA VAL A 52 1.78 -0.82 -0.14
C VAL A 52 1.93 0.25 -1.21
N TRP A 53 3.14 0.46 -1.71
CA TRP A 53 3.39 1.44 -2.76
C TRP A 53 3.58 0.76 -4.11
N ARG A 54 2.79 1.17 -5.11
CA ARG A 54 2.92 0.75 -6.50
C ARG A 54 3.71 1.78 -7.30
N CYS A 55 4.75 1.33 -8.00
CA CYS A 55 5.42 2.17 -8.97
C CYS A 55 4.59 2.30 -10.25
N PRO A 56 4.25 3.51 -10.73
CA PRO A 56 3.45 3.70 -11.94
C PRO A 56 4.21 3.34 -13.23
N LYS A 57 5.54 3.23 -13.21
CA LYS A 57 6.36 2.93 -14.39
C LYS A 57 6.69 1.46 -14.59
N CYS A 58 7.03 0.76 -13.50
CA CYS A 58 7.48 -0.64 -13.57
C CYS A 58 6.62 -1.59 -12.76
N GLU A 59 5.54 -1.07 -12.16
CA GLU A 59 4.51 -1.82 -11.43
C GLU A 59 5.02 -2.64 -10.23
N ARG A 60 6.27 -2.41 -9.81
CA ARG A 60 6.81 -2.98 -8.57
C ARG A 60 5.96 -2.54 -7.38
N LEU A 61 5.68 -3.50 -6.51
CA LEU A 61 5.00 -3.28 -5.25
C LEU A 61 6.03 -3.32 -4.12
N TYR A 62 6.03 -2.28 -3.30
CA TYR A 62 6.86 -2.16 -2.10
C TYR A 62 5.95 -2.24 -0.88
N PHE A 63 6.27 -3.10 0.08
CA PHE A 63 5.51 -3.26 1.31
C PHE A 63 6.31 -2.64 2.44
N PHE A 64 5.67 -1.75 3.20
CA PHE A 64 6.21 -1.10 4.38
C PHE A 64 5.40 -1.49 5.61
N GLU A 65 6.08 -1.59 6.74
CA GLU A 65 5.43 -1.74 8.05
C GLU A 65 5.32 -0.36 8.70
N ASP A 66 4.33 -0.19 9.57
CA ASP A 66 4.15 1.06 10.30
C ASP A 66 5.43 1.43 11.08
N GLY A 67 5.85 2.68 10.94
CA GLY A 67 7.10 3.19 11.52
C GLY A 67 8.40 2.72 10.85
N ASN A 68 8.34 1.95 9.76
CA ASN A 68 9.53 1.49 9.03
C ASN A 68 9.69 2.21 7.69
N ASP A 69 10.84 2.86 7.49
CA ASP A 69 11.19 3.58 6.27
C ASP A 69 11.75 2.67 5.16
N LYS A 70 11.98 1.39 5.47
CA LYS A 70 12.51 0.41 4.53
C LYS A 70 11.43 -0.57 4.09
N ALA A 71 11.40 -0.83 2.79
CA ALA A 71 10.52 -1.84 2.23
C ALA A 71 10.93 -3.24 2.74
N ILE A 72 10.00 -3.91 3.42
CA ILE A 72 10.19 -5.26 3.97
C ILE A 72 10.04 -6.35 2.89
N LYS A 73 9.23 -6.08 1.86
CA LYS A 73 8.99 -6.98 0.72
C LYS A 73 8.89 -6.17 -0.56
N ILE A 74 9.39 -6.75 -1.64
CA ILE A 74 9.32 -6.15 -2.97
C ILE A 74 8.84 -7.22 -3.95
N TYR A 75 7.74 -6.95 -4.63
CA TYR A 75 7.23 -7.80 -5.70
C TYR A 75 7.43 -7.10 -7.03
N LYS A 76 7.74 -7.90 -8.06
CA LYS A 76 7.82 -7.46 -9.46
C LYS A 76 6.93 -8.38 -10.28
N ILE A 77 6.46 -7.86 -11.40
CA ILE A 77 5.89 -8.71 -12.45
C ILE A 77 7.01 -9.59 -12.99
N ASP A 78 6.71 -10.87 -13.16
CA ASP A 78 7.56 -11.83 -13.85
C ASP A 78 7.12 -11.90 -15.33
N GLU A 79 8.07 -12.11 -16.24
CA GLU A 79 7.81 -12.16 -17.69
C GLU A 79 6.99 -13.39 -18.10
#